data_AF-A0A2D7CMH9-F1
#
_entry.id   AF-A0A2D7CMH9-F1
#
_cell.length_a   1.000
_cell.length_b   1.000
_cell.length_c   1.000
_cell.angle_alpha   90.00
_cell.angle_beta   90.00
_cell.angle_gamma   90.00
#
_symmetry.space_group_name_H-M   'P 1'
#
loop_
_entity.id
_entity.type
_entity.pdbx_description
1 polymer ?
#
loop_
_entity_poly.entity_id
_entity_poly.type
_entity_poly.pdbx_seq_one_letter_code
_entity_poly.pdbx_strand_id
1 'polypeptide(L)'
;MECIKAVNNSASIALANMLSFYGRYNSKKYGEDGAPLHDPTVIAWLIAPSLFSGKACNVEIEVNSYLTRGATVVDWWGVTGRKANATVINEADANGFFRLLFERLPNLS
;
A
#
# COMPACT_ATOMS: atom_id res chain seq x y z
N MET A 1 -0.69 -13.90 11.62
CA MET A 1 -1.48 -14.80 10.74
C MET A 1 -2.60 -15.50 11.47
N GLU A 2 -2.35 -16.03 12.68
CA GLU A 2 -3.39 -16.69 13.48
C GLU A 2 -4.61 -15.80 13.79
N CYS A 3 -4.41 -14.50 14.05
CA CYS A 3 -5.51 -13.54 14.22
C CYS A 3 -6.41 -13.39 12.98
N ILE A 4 -5.85 -13.47 11.77
CA ILE A 4 -6.62 -13.42 10.52
C ILE A 4 -7.39 -14.72 10.32
N LYS A 5 -6.74 -15.88 10.55
CA LYS A 5 -7.40 -17.19 10.45
C LYS A 5 -8.54 -17.36 11.45
N ALA A 6 -8.43 -16.77 12.65
CA ALA A 6 -9.44 -16.85 13.69
C ALA A 6 -10.82 -16.29 13.28
N VAL A 7 -10.89 -15.43 12.24
CA VAL A 7 -12.17 -14.98 11.65
C VAL A 7 -12.96 -16.13 11.01
N ASN A 8 -12.27 -17.20 10.61
CA ASN A 8 -12.85 -18.48 10.16
C ASN A 8 -13.89 -18.36 9.01
N ASN A 9 -13.57 -17.59 7.97
CA ASN A 9 -14.32 -17.58 6.70
C ASN A 9 -13.38 -17.80 5.50
N SER A 10 -13.94 -17.96 4.31
CA SER A 10 -13.17 -18.31 3.12
C SER A 10 -12.14 -17.22 2.76
N ALA A 11 -12.54 -15.95 2.87
CA ALA A 11 -11.72 -14.79 2.61
C ALA A 11 -10.55 -14.67 3.61
N SER A 12 -10.78 -14.93 4.89
CA SER A 12 -9.76 -14.82 5.94
C SER A 12 -8.70 -15.92 5.81
N ILE A 13 -9.11 -17.14 5.46
CA ILE A 13 -8.20 -18.24 5.16
C ILE A 13 -7.36 -17.90 3.92
N ALA A 14 -8.00 -17.41 2.84
CA ALA A 14 -7.31 -17.02 1.62
C ALA A 14 -6.29 -15.90 1.88
N LEU A 15 -6.67 -14.87 2.63
CA LEU A 15 -5.80 -13.76 3.01
C LEU A 15 -4.61 -14.23 3.85
N ALA A 16 -4.85 -15.06 4.87
CA ALA A 16 -3.79 -15.60 5.70
C ALA A 16 -2.80 -16.44 4.88
N ASN A 17 -3.29 -17.21 3.91
CA ASN A 17 -2.45 -18.01 3.02
C ASN A 17 -1.62 -17.14 2.07
N MET A 18 -2.22 -16.11 1.47
CA MET A 18 -1.52 -15.15 0.62
C MET A 18 -0.41 -14.43 1.39
N LEU A 19 -0.72 -13.85 2.55
CA LEU A 19 0.26 -13.16 3.40
C LEU A 19 1.38 -14.09 3.87
N SER A 20 1.05 -15.33 4.25
CA SER A 20 2.06 -16.34 4.62
C SER A 20 2.97 -16.70 3.45
N PHE A 21 2.44 -16.74 2.22
CA PHE A 21 3.22 -16.99 1.02
C PHE A 21 4.18 -15.83 0.73
N TYR A 22 3.68 -14.59 0.67
CA TYR A 22 4.51 -13.40 0.37
C TYR A 22 5.52 -13.09 1.48
N GLY A 23 5.17 -13.30 2.76
CA GLY A 23 6.08 -13.11 3.90
C GLY A 23 7.35 -13.96 3.83
N ARG A 24 7.25 -15.19 3.30
CA ARG A 24 8.41 -16.10 3.15
C ARG A 24 9.44 -15.59 2.14
N TYR A 25 9.03 -14.84 1.12
CA TYR A 25 9.94 -14.29 0.12
C TYR A 25 10.60 -12.98 0.58
N ASN A 26 9.92 -12.19 1.42
CA ASN A 26 10.43 -10.90 1.88
C ASN A 26 11.38 -11.01 3.08
N SER A 27 11.13 -11.93 4.02
CA SER A 27 12.01 -12.14 5.18
C SER A 27 13.45 -12.49 4.78
N LYS A 28 13.65 -13.25 3.69
CA LYS A 28 14.99 -13.56 3.16
C LYS A 28 15.70 -12.39 2.48
N LYS A 29 14.95 -11.40 1.96
CA LYS A 29 15.50 -10.33 1.11
C LYS A 29 15.69 -9.01 1.86
N TYR A 30 14.84 -8.72 2.85
CA TYR A 30 14.79 -7.43 3.52
C TYR A 30 14.90 -7.50 5.05
N GLY A 31 14.95 -8.70 5.65
CA GLY A 31 15.22 -8.86 7.09
C GLY A 31 14.12 -8.36 8.04
N GLU A 32 12.99 -7.88 7.52
CA GLU A 32 11.85 -7.43 8.31
C GLU A 32 10.78 -8.52 8.44
N ASP A 33 10.20 -8.63 9.64
CA ASP A 33 9.06 -9.50 9.94
C ASP A 33 7.77 -8.93 9.32
N GLY A 34 7.60 -9.12 8.02
CA GLY A 34 6.38 -8.73 7.31
C GLY A 34 6.54 -8.66 5.80
N ALA A 35 5.44 -8.74 5.07
CA ALA A 35 5.38 -8.35 3.67
C ALA A 35 4.58 -7.05 3.54
N PRO A 36 5.09 -6.02 2.85
CA PRO A 36 4.30 -4.82 2.59
C PRO A 36 3.05 -5.18 1.79
N LEU A 37 1.92 -4.62 2.21
CA LEU A 37 0.65 -4.71 1.49
C LEU A 37 0.51 -3.46 0.62
N HIS A 38 0.86 -3.56 -0.66
CA HIS A 38 0.76 -2.43 -1.59
C HIS A 38 -0.69 -2.21 -2.04
N ASP A 39 -1.23 -3.13 -2.84
CA ASP A 39 -2.54 -2.96 -3.50
C ASP A 39 -3.71 -2.69 -2.54
N PRO A 40 -3.79 -3.32 -1.35
CA PRO A 40 -4.87 -3.04 -0.40
C PRO A 40 -4.93 -1.58 0.08
N THR A 41 -3.81 -0.84 0.02
CA THR A 41 -3.79 0.58 0.43
C THR A 41 -4.65 1.46 -0.47
N VAL A 42 -4.79 1.10 -1.76
CA VAL A 42 -5.65 1.84 -2.70
C VAL A 42 -7.11 1.75 -2.27
N ILE A 43 -7.58 0.55 -1.94
CA ILE A 43 -8.96 0.33 -1.49
C ILE A 43 -9.20 0.97 -0.12
N ALA A 44 -8.23 0.87 0.79
CA ALA A 44 -8.32 1.54 2.08
C ALA A 44 -8.37 3.07 1.92
N TRP A 45 -7.63 3.65 0.99
CA TRP A 45 -7.67 5.09 0.70
C TRP A 45 -9.04 5.52 0.19
N LEU A 46 -9.69 4.72 -0.67
CA LEU A 46 -11.04 5.00 -1.16
C LEU A 46 -12.10 4.94 -0.05
N ILE A 47 -11.94 4.04 0.92
CA ILE A 47 -12.90 3.85 2.02
C ILE A 47 -12.67 4.84 3.16
N ALA A 48 -11.41 5.11 3.50
CA ALA A 48 -11.01 5.90 4.67
C ALA A 48 -9.76 6.75 4.32
N PRO A 49 -9.92 7.82 3.51
CA PRO A 49 -8.79 8.62 3.04
C PRO A 49 -8.03 9.31 4.18
N SER A 50 -8.67 9.54 5.33
CA SER A 50 -8.04 10.12 6.53
C SER A 50 -6.95 9.24 7.15
N LEU A 51 -6.83 7.98 6.74
CA LEU A 51 -5.74 7.09 7.12
C LEU A 51 -4.43 7.41 6.39
N PHE A 52 -4.45 8.33 5.42
CA PHE A 52 -3.31 8.60 4.54
C PHE A 52 -2.98 10.10 4.53
N SER A 53 -1.69 10.40 4.45
CA SER A 53 -1.18 11.77 4.33
C SER A 53 -0.28 11.89 3.10
N GLY A 54 -0.31 13.06 2.47
CA GLY A 54 0.39 13.27 1.20
C GLY A 54 0.23 14.69 0.68
N LYS A 55 0.67 14.89 -0.56
CA LYS A 55 0.71 16.20 -1.21
C LYS A 55 0.24 16.13 -2.67
N ALA A 56 -0.46 17.16 -3.13
CA ALA A 56 -0.68 17.37 -4.56
C ALA A 56 0.63 17.82 -5.21
N CYS A 57 1.14 17.00 -6.12
CA CYS A 57 2.42 17.19 -6.78
C CYS A 57 2.27 17.15 -8.30
N ASN A 58 3.22 17.77 -9.01
CA ASN A 58 3.45 17.40 -10.40
C ASN A 58 4.25 16.09 -10.42
N VAL A 59 3.83 15.17 -11.27
CA VAL A 59 4.43 13.84 -11.45
C VAL A 59 4.62 13.59 -12.95
N GLU A 60 5.81 13.15 -13.32
CA GLU A 60 6.16 12.76 -14.68
C GLU A 60 6.69 11.32 -14.70
N ILE A 61 6.52 10.64 -15.84
CA ILE A 61 7.09 9.32 -16.06
C ILE A 61 8.30 9.45 -16.97
N GLU A 62 9.46 8.99 -16.51
CA GLU A 62 10.67 8.96 -17.32
C GLU A 62 10.59 7.82 -18.36
N VAL A 63 10.73 8.14 -19.65
CA VAL A 63 10.55 7.17 -20.74
C VAL A 63 11.78 7.02 -21.65
N ASN A 64 12.78 7.88 -21.53
CA ASN A 64 13.94 7.98 -22.42
C ASN A 64 15.25 7.50 -21.78
N SER A 65 15.47 7.80 -20.50
CA SER A 65 16.72 7.52 -19.78
C SER A 65 17.05 6.03 -19.72
N TYR A 66 18.30 5.66 -20.04
CA TYR A 66 18.77 4.28 -19.90
C TYR A 66 18.77 3.80 -18.44
N LEU A 67 19.08 4.69 -17.50
CA LEU A 67 19.24 4.34 -16.08
C LEU A 67 17.92 4.37 -15.30
N THR A 68 16.98 5.22 -15.72
CA THR A 68 15.80 5.58 -14.90
C THR A 68 14.48 5.47 -15.66
N ARG A 69 14.46 4.85 -16.85
CA ARG A 69 13.20 4.56 -17.56
C ARG A 69 12.23 3.82 -16.64
N GLY A 70 10.99 4.30 -16.59
CA GLY A 70 9.92 3.81 -15.73
C GLY A 70 9.84 4.51 -14.37
N ALA A 71 10.79 5.39 -14.03
CA ALA A 71 10.73 6.16 -12.79
C ALA A 71 9.53 7.11 -12.81
N THR A 72 8.82 7.15 -11.67
CA THR A 72 7.81 8.16 -11.37
C THR A 72 8.50 9.34 -10.67
N VAL A 73 8.76 10.40 -11.41
CA VAL A 73 9.49 11.58 -10.93
C VAL A 73 8.50 12.53 -10.27
N VAL A 74 8.60 12.69 -8.95
CA VAL A 74 7.70 13.51 -8.14
C VAL A 74 8.36 14.84 -7.81
N ASP A 75 7.77 15.95 -8.26
CA ASP A 75 8.19 17.30 -7.82
C ASP A 75 7.64 17.62 -6.43
N TRP A 76 8.20 16.98 -5.40
CA TRP A 76 7.74 17.09 -4.02
C TRP A 76 7.84 18.52 -3.48
N TRP A 77 8.90 19.23 -3.86
CA TRP A 77 9.20 20.58 -3.38
C TRP A 77 8.59 21.69 -4.25
N GLY A 78 7.99 21.35 -5.39
CA GLY A 78 7.34 22.31 -6.29
C GLY A 78 8.34 23.21 -7.03
N VAL A 79 9.58 22.74 -7.24
CA VAL A 79 10.67 23.55 -7.80
C VAL A 79 10.57 23.70 -9.32
N THR A 80 9.76 22.88 -9.99
CA THR A 80 9.62 22.91 -11.46
C THR A 80 8.64 23.97 -11.95
N GLY A 81 7.80 24.52 -11.07
CA GLY A 81 6.71 25.45 -11.44
C GLY A 81 5.57 24.78 -12.23
N ARG A 82 5.61 23.47 -12.45
CA ARG A 82 4.57 22.74 -13.17
C ARG A 82 3.32 22.56 -12.32
N LYS A 83 2.16 22.50 -12.97
CA LYS A 83 0.88 22.26 -12.29
C LYS A 83 0.85 20.84 -11.71
N ALA A 84 0.38 20.72 -10.47
CA ALA A 84 0.12 19.42 -9.86
C ALA A 84 -0.91 18.62 -10.67
N ASN A 85 -0.64 17.32 -10.86
CA ASN A 85 -1.45 16.40 -11.64
C ASN A 85 -1.78 15.09 -10.90
N ALA A 86 -1.19 14.86 -9.73
CA ALA A 86 -1.47 13.69 -8.89
C ALA A 86 -1.35 14.02 -7.40
N THR A 87 -2.11 13.31 -6.57
CA THR A 87 -1.90 13.28 -5.12
C THR A 87 -0.93 12.15 -4.80
N VAL A 88 0.26 12.48 -4.29
CA VAL A 88 1.27 11.51 -3.89
C VAL A 88 1.16 11.30 -2.39
N ILE A 89 0.86 10.06 -2.00
CA ILE A 89 0.77 9.61 -0.60
C ILE A 89 2.15 9.12 -0.16
N ASN A 90 2.66 9.63 0.96
CA ASN A 90 3.94 9.24 1.53
C ASN A 90 3.82 8.72 2.98
N GLU A 91 2.66 8.84 3.61
CA GLU A 91 2.40 8.33 4.94
C GLU A 91 1.05 7.61 5.02
N ALA A 92 0.98 6.58 5.86
CA ALA A 92 -0.24 5.83 6.14
C ALA A 92 -0.30 5.44 7.63
N ASP A 93 -1.48 5.54 8.23
CA ASP A 93 -1.79 4.98 9.55
C ASP A 93 -1.98 3.46 9.42
N ALA A 94 -0.90 2.72 9.67
CA ALA A 94 -0.90 1.26 9.63
C ALA A 94 -1.91 0.64 10.61
N ASN A 95 -2.05 1.20 11.82
CA ASN A 95 -2.97 0.66 12.83
C ASN A 95 -4.42 0.87 12.40
N GLY A 96 -4.74 2.05 11.87
CA GLY A 96 -6.04 2.34 11.28
C GLY A 96 -6.35 1.46 10.07
N PHE A 97 -5.36 1.21 9.20
CA PHE A 97 -5.50 0.28 8.09
C PHE A 97 -5.86 -1.15 8.55
N PHE A 98 -5.10 -1.70 9.50
CA PHE A 98 -5.36 -3.07 9.99
C PHE A 98 -6.69 -3.16 10.74
N ARG A 99 -7.06 -2.13 11.51
CA ARG A 99 -8.38 -2.04 12.14
C ARG A 99 -9.50 -2.07 11.10
N LEU A 100 -9.41 -1.26 10.04
CA LEU A 100 -10.37 -1.29 8.93
C LEU A 100 -10.45 -2.68 8.29
N LEU A 101 -9.30 -3.32 8.06
CA LEU A 101 -9.25 -4.67 7.51
C LEU A 101 -9.99 -5.68 8.41
N PHE A 102 -9.71 -5.69 9.71
CA PHE A 102 -10.33 -6.60 10.67
C PHE A 102 -11.82 -6.31 10.92
N GLU A 103 -12.27 -5.06 10.78
CA GLU A 103 -13.69 -4.71 10.83
C GLU A 103 -14.47 -5.25 9.62
N ARG A 104 -13.84 -5.32 8.44
CA ARG A 104 -14.50 -5.75 7.19
C ARG A 104 -14.43 -7.24 6.95
N LEU A 105 -13.32 -7.88 7.32
CA LEU A 105 -13.05 -9.28 7.01
C LEU A 105 -14.15 -10.26 7.48
N PRO A 106 -14.78 -10.10 8.65
CA PRO A 106 -15.87 -10.98 9.10
C PRO A 106 -17.13 -10.92 8.22
N ASN A 107 -17.34 -9.84 7.47
CA ASN A 107 -18.52 -9.64 6.63
C ASN A 107 -18.37 -10.25 5.23
N LEU A 108 -17.22 -10.85 4.93
CA LEU A 108 -16.96 -11.52 3.66
C LEU A 108 -17.29 -13.01 3.80
N SER A 109 -18.10 -13.55 2.88
CA SER A 109 -18.49 -14.96 2.83
C SER A 109 -17.41 -15.82 2.19
#